data_AF-A0A7K4B8K9-F1
#
_entry.id   AF-A0A7K4B8K9-F1
#
_cell.length_a   1.000
_cell.length_b   1.000
_cell.length_c   1.000
_cell.angle_alpha   90.00
_cell.angle_beta   90.00
_cell.angle_gamma   90.00
#
_symmetry.space_group_name_H-M   'P 1'
#
loop_
_entity.id
_entity.type
_entity.pdbx_description
1 polymer ?
#
loop_
_entity_poly.entity_id
_entity_poly.type
_entity_poly.pdbx_seq_one_letter_code
_entity_poly.pdbx_strand_id
1 'polypeptide(L)'
;MIREDYSKIQEQKIKDIRVPAVDSETSEPEDLITTEEIDQLLKACKNSRDRALIACFYESGTRVGELARLTWNDLSFDEYGVKCRIKDTKQKKGQVSYRYSRLTLSQHHLAVWKNDSPDSFPDAPLFINLQDGSEITYITVTWLIARVQKVAGIEKRLNPHIFRKSRITHMIAQNYQESVVKNEYVEQFEYKNVQHVCLSW
;
A
#
# COMPACT_ATOMS: atom_id res chain seq x y z
N MET A 1 52.12 -24.01 10.39
CA MET A 1 52.20 -23.56 8.99
C MET A 1 50.80 -23.52 8.40
N ILE A 2 50.09 -22.41 8.60
CA ILE A 2 49.16 -21.86 7.60
C ILE A 2 49.73 -20.49 7.30
N ARG A 3 50.08 -20.29 6.04
CA ARG A 3 50.74 -19.12 5.50
C ARG A 3 49.83 -17.90 5.67
N GLU A 4 50.41 -16.81 6.15
CA GLU A 4 49.93 -15.46 5.86
C GLU A 4 49.68 -15.34 4.35
N ASP A 5 48.62 -14.60 3.99
CA ASP A 5 48.47 -13.83 2.75
C ASP A 5 47.11 -13.96 2.02
N TYR A 6 45.98 -13.88 2.73
CA TYR A 6 44.66 -13.71 2.08
C TYR A 6 43.66 -12.81 2.82
N SER A 7 44.07 -11.71 3.45
CA SER A 7 43.10 -10.65 3.72
C SER A 7 43.70 -9.26 3.70
N LYS A 8 43.48 -8.53 2.59
CA LYS A 8 43.82 -7.12 2.41
C LYS A 8 42.88 -6.17 3.17
N ILE A 9 42.25 -6.65 4.24
CA ILE A 9 41.31 -5.86 5.02
C ILE A 9 42.12 -5.06 6.05
N GLN A 10 42.26 -3.77 5.79
CA GLN A 10 42.93 -2.85 6.71
C GLN A 10 42.25 -2.88 8.08
N GLU A 11 43.00 -3.12 9.16
CA GLU A 11 42.46 -3.19 10.53
C GLU A 11 41.67 -1.94 10.93
N GLN A 12 42.04 -0.77 10.39
CA GLN A 12 41.30 0.48 10.56
C GLN A 12 39.85 0.37 10.07
N LYS A 13 39.62 -0.29 8.92
CA LYS A 13 38.28 -0.49 8.37
C LYS A 13 37.43 -1.39 9.25
N ILE A 14 38.03 -2.36 9.94
CA ILE A 14 37.32 -3.28 10.84
C ILE A 14 36.81 -2.53 12.08
N LYS A 15 37.61 -1.59 12.61
CA LYS A 15 37.23 -0.75 13.76
C LYS A 15 36.07 0.20 13.44
N ASP A 16 35.91 0.56 12.17
CA ASP A 16 34.83 1.42 11.68
C ASP A 16 33.56 0.64 11.28
N ILE A 17 33.58 -0.71 11.30
CA ILE A 17 32.38 -1.52 11.07
C ILE A 17 31.46 -1.36 12.27
N ARG A 18 30.44 -0.52 12.12
CA ARG A 18 29.30 -0.49 13.02
C ARG A 18 28.25 -1.47 12.51
N VAL A 19 27.67 -2.24 13.43
CA VAL A 19 26.43 -2.95 13.14
C VAL A 19 25.44 -1.88 12.70
N PRO A 20 24.79 -2.01 11.51
CA PRO A 20 23.73 -1.10 11.14
C PRO A 20 22.70 -1.06 12.26
N ALA A 21 22.07 0.09 12.48
CA ALA A 21 21.00 0.20 13.46
C ALA A 21 19.97 -0.92 13.21
N VAL A 22 19.44 -1.51 14.29
CA VAL A 22 18.41 -2.55 14.18
C VAL A 22 17.34 -2.05 13.23
N ASP A 23 17.14 -2.78 12.13
CA ASP A 23 16.14 -2.45 11.13
C ASP A 23 14.76 -2.76 11.72
N SER A 24 14.20 -1.76 12.42
CA SER A 24 12.86 -1.82 12.99
C SER A 24 11.75 -1.82 11.92
N GLU A 25 12.08 -1.79 10.63
CA GLU A 25 11.09 -1.82 9.54
C GLU A 25 10.69 -3.25 9.11
N THR A 26 11.22 -4.29 9.76
CA THR A 26 10.73 -5.65 9.56
C THR A 26 9.39 -5.79 10.27
N SER A 27 8.30 -5.58 9.53
CA SER A 27 6.96 -5.88 10.03
C SER A 27 6.85 -7.39 10.19
N GLU A 28 6.45 -7.83 11.38
CA GLU A 28 6.17 -9.25 11.60
C GLU A 28 4.89 -9.62 10.83
N PRO A 29 4.69 -10.90 10.46
CA PRO A 29 3.45 -11.34 9.81
C PRO A 29 2.19 -10.95 10.58
N GLU A 30 2.29 -10.89 11.91
CA GLU A 30 1.22 -10.49 12.84
C GLU A 30 0.82 -9.01 12.71
N ASP A 31 1.73 -8.15 12.23
CA ASP A 31 1.47 -6.73 12.00
C ASP A 31 0.64 -6.47 10.72
N LEU A 32 0.55 -7.46 9.82
CA LEU A 32 -0.15 -7.33 8.54
C LEU A 32 -1.65 -7.46 8.72
N ILE A 33 -2.41 -6.63 8.01
CA ILE A 33 -3.87 -6.64 8.03
C ILE A 33 -4.36 -7.92 7.34
N THR A 34 -5.23 -8.70 7.99
CA THR A 34 -5.85 -9.89 7.39
C THR A 34 -7.06 -9.52 6.53
N THR A 35 -7.55 -10.46 5.73
CA THR A 35 -8.76 -10.27 4.91
C THR A 35 -10.00 -9.99 5.77
N GLU A 36 -10.10 -10.63 6.93
CA GLU A 36 -11.21 -10.46 7.87
C GLU A 36 -11.17 -9.08 8.53
N GLU A 37 -9.98 -8.60 8.88
CA GLU A 37 -9.80 -7.26 9.42
C GLU A 37 -10.12 -6.18 8.38
N ILE A 38 -9.83 -6.40 7.09
CA ILE A 38 -10.29 -5.50 6.03
C ILE A 38 -11.82 -5.42 6.01
N ASP A 39 -12.52 -6.55 6.06
CA ASP A 39 -13.99 -6.55 6.11
C ASP A 39 -14.53 -5.83 7.36
N GLN A 40 -13.89 -6.02 8.53
CA GLN A 40 -14.21 -5.28 9.74
C GLN A 40 -14.01 -3.76 9.58
N LEU A 41 -12.90 -3.33 8.98
CA LEU A 41 -12.64 -1.92 8.70
C LEU A 41 -13.69 -1.33 7.74
N LEU A 42 -14.08 -2.07 6.69
CA LEU A 42 -15.11 -1.63 5.75
C LEU A 42 -16.48 -1.49 6.43
N LYS A 43 -16.85 -2.42 7.32
CA LYS A 43 -18.08 -2.36 8.13
C LYS A 43 -18.06 -1.21 9.14
N ALA A 44 -16.90 -0.88 9.69
CA ALA A 44 -16.72 0.19 10.68
C ALA A 44 -16.78 1.61 10.08
N CYS A 45 -16.62 1.74 8.76
CA CYS A 45 -16.68 3.04 8.07
C CYS A 45 -18.13 3.58 8.02
N LYS A 46 -18.29 4.86 8.37
CA LYS A 46 -19.63 5.49 8.51
C LYS A 46 -20.25 5.99 7.21
N ASN A 47 -19.44 6.31 6.21
CA ASN A 47 -19.89 6.89 4.95
C ASN A 47 -19.29 6.12 3.75
N SER A 48 -19.87 6.31 2.57
CA SER A 48 -19.41 5.68 1.33
C SER A 48 -18.00 6.09 0.94
N ARG A 49 -17.63 7.37 1.12
CA ARG A 49 -16.27 7.89 0.85
C ARG A 49 -15.20 7.13 1.62
N ASP A 50 -15.37 6.99 2.94
CA ASP A 50 -14.44 6.30 3.83
C ASP A 50 -14.32 4.81 3.44
N ARG A 51 -15.45 4.14 3.13
CA ARG A 51 -15.48 2.74 2.68
C ARG A 51 -14.72 2.55 1.36
N ALA A 52 -15.02 3.38 0.37
CA ALA A 52 -14.38 3.34 -0.93
C ALA A 52 -12.87 3.63 -0.82
N LEU A 53 -12.48 4.58 0.04
CA LEU A 53 -11.08 4.92 0.29
C LEU A 53 -10.34 3.74 0.90
N ILE A 54 -10.86 3.13 1.97
CA ILE A 54 -10.21 1.98 2.63
C ILE A 54 -10.10 0.78 1.67
N ALA A 55 -11.18 0.44 0.95
CA ALA A 55 -11.17 -0.65 -0.02
C ALA A 55 -10.13 -0.41 -1.13
N CYS A 56 -10.20 0.77 -1.76
CA CYS A 56 -9.29 1.15 -2.83
C CYS A 56 -7.84 1.19 -2.35
N PHE A 57 -7.59 1.72 -1.15
CA PHE A 57 -6.24 1.88 -0.61
C PHE A 57 -5.58 0.53 -0.32
N TYR A 58 -6.32 -0.39 0.32
CA TYR A 58 -5.88 -1.76 0.52
C TYR A 58 -5.63 -2.48 -0.81
N GLU A 59 -6.61 -2.47 -1.71
CA GLU A 59 -6.56 -3.31 -2.91
C GLU A 59 -5.54 -2.82 -3.94
N SER A 60 -5.41 -1.50 -4.10
CA SER A 60 -4.41 -0.87 -4.98
C SER A 60 -2.99 -0.88 -4.42
N GLY A 61 -2.85 -1.10 -3.12
CA GLY A 61 -1.60 -1.02 -2.36
C GLY A 61 -0.80 0.27 -2.62
N THR A 62 -1.47 1.38 -2.92
CA THR A 62 -0.83 2.67 -3.24
C THR A 62 -0.14 3.29 -2.02
N ARG A 63 0.76 4.26 -2.25
CA ARG A 63 1.15 5.20 -1.20
C ARG A 63 0.06 6.26 -1.06
N VAL A 64 -0.05 6.88 0.11
CA VAL A 64 -1.09 7.91 0.33
C VAL A 64 -1.00 9.06 -0.66
N GLY A 65 0.22 9.51 -1.00
CA GLY A 65 0.39 10.58 -2.00
C GLY A 65 0.01 10.17 -3.43
N GLU A 66 0.00 8.88 -3.74
CA GLU A 66 -0.51 8.39 -5.03
C GLU A 66 -2.02 8.28 -5.00
N LEU A 67 -2.59 7.76 -3.90
CA LEU A 67 -4.05 7.71 -3.66
C LEU A 67 -4.69 9.10 -3.72
N ALA A 68 -4.04 10.09 -3.10
CA ALA A 68 -4.51 11.47 -3.05
C ALA A 68 -4.59 12.15 -4.42
N ARG A 69 -3.76 11.70 -5.38
CA ARG A 69 -3.68 12.28 -6.73
C ARG A 69 -4.58 11.57 -7.75
N LEU A 70 -5.26 10.49 -7.36
CA LEU A 70 -6.17 9.79 -8.25
C LEU A 70 -7.36 10.69 -8.58
N THR A 71 -7.77 10.65 -9.85
CA THR A 71 -8.99 11.30 -10.35
C THR A 71 -10.01 10.26 -10.79
N TRP A 72 -11.26 10.67 -11.03
CA TRP A 72 -12.26 9.75 -11.60
C TRP A 72 -11.88 9.24 -12.99
N ASN A 73 -11.12 9.99 -13.78
CA ASN A 73 -10.60 9.60 -15.09
C ASN A 73 -9.51 8.49 -15.01
N ASP A 74 -8.91 8.30 -13.83
CA ASP A 74 -7.96 7.21 -13.61
C ASP A 74 -8.66 5.87 -13.33
N LEU A 75 -9.98 5.86 -13.17
CA LEU A 75 -10.80 4.67 -12.97
C LEU A 75 -11.59 4.32 -14.23
N SER A 76 -11.47 3.07 -14.66
CA SER A 76 -12.29 2.50 -15.73
C SER A 76 -13.01 1.26 -15.21
N PHE A 77 -14.35 1.32 -15.19
CA PHE A 77 -15.21 0.23 -14.75
C PHE A 77 -15.47 -0.72 -15.92
N ASP A 78 -15.33 -2.02 -15.69
CA ASP A 78 -15.60 -3.07 -16.68
C ASP A 78 -16.22 -4.32 -16.01
N GLU A 79 -16.38 -5.39 -16.78
CA GLU A 79 -17.03 -6.63 -16.31
C GLU A 79 -16.23 -7.42 -15.26
N TYR A 80 -14.91 -7.19 -15.11
CA TYR A 80 -14.10 -7.86 -14.08
C TYR A 80 -13.58 -6.89 -13.01
N GLY A 81 -14.24 -5.75 -12.79
CA GLY A 81 -13.93 -4.82 -11.72
C GLY A 81 -13.62 -3.40 -12.20
N VAL A 82 -12.67 -2.75 -11.52
CA VAL A 82 -12.20 -1.40 -11.86
C VAL A 82 -10.71 -1.43 -12.16
N LYS A 83 -10.34 -0.99 -13.36
CA LYS A 83 -8.95 -0.74 -13.72
C LYS A 83 -8.55 0.64 -13.21
N CYS A 84 -7.62 0.68 -12.26
CA CYS A 84 -7.09 1.91 -11.68
C CYS A 84 -5.72 2.23 -12.27
N ARG A 85 -5.59 3.40 -12.90
CA ARG A 85 -4.35 3.92 -13.48
C ARG A 85 -3.63 4.79 -12.46
N ILE A 86 -2.52 4.31 -11.92
CA ILE A 86 -1.76 5.02 -10.90
C ILE A 86 -0.51 5.62 -11.51
N LYS A 87 -0.35 6.94 -11.34
CA LYS A 87 0.86 7.67 -11.75
C LYS A 87 2.00 7.39 -10.77
N ASP A 88 3.11 6.86 -11.27
CA ASP A 88 4.33 6.72 -10.49
C ASP A 88 5.12 8.04 -10.53
N THR A 89 5.49 8.55 -9.36
CA THR A 89 6.17 9.84 -9.23
C THR A 89 7.63 9.73 -8.79
N LYS A 90 8.18 8.53 -8.67
CA LYS A 90 9.56 8.32 -8.21
C LYS A 90 10.57 8.00 -9.32
N GLN A 91 10.16 7.93 -10.58
CA GLN A 91 11.07 7.73 -11.70
C GLN A 91 12.02 8.93 -11.90
N LYS A 92 13.18 8.66 -12.51
CA LYS A 92 14.21 9.66 -12.86
C LYS A 92 13.57 10.87 -13.57
N LYS A 93 14.08 12.08 -13.27
CA LYS A 93 13.63 13.37 -13.81
C LYS A 93 13.20 13.28 -15.29
N GLY A 94 11.91 13.46 -15.55
CA GLY A 94 11.37 13.69 -16.90
C GLY A 94 10.50 12.58 -17.49
N GLN A 95 10.41 11.39 -16.90
CA GLN A 95 9.58 10.30 -17.43
C GLN A 95 8.37 10.02 -16.51
N VAL A 96 7.17 10.24 -17.03
CA VAL A 96 5.93 9.83 -16.35
C VAL A 96 5.65 8.38 -16.71
N SER A 97 5.69 7.48 -15.73
CA SER A 97 5.21 6.11 -15.90
C SER A 97 3.90 5.92 -15.15
N TYR A 98 3.12 4.96 -15.63
CA TYR A 98 1.87 4.55 -15.01
C TYR A 98 1.94 3.05 -14.72
N ARG A 99 1.34 2.67 -13.60
CA ARG A 99 1.05 1.28 -13.29
C ARG A 99 -0.45 1.10 -13.17
N TYR A 100 -0.91 -0.12 -13.35
CA TYR A 100 -2.32 -0.45 -13.30
C TYR A 100 -2.56 -1.42 -12.17
N SER A 101 -3.63 -1.18 -11.40
CA SER A 101 -4.10 -2.12 -10.39
C SER A 101 -5.54 -2.50 -10.70
N ARG A 102 -5.86 -3.77 -10.53
CA ARG A 102 -7.20 -4.30 -10.71
C ARG A 102 -7.94 -4.31 -9.38
N LEU A 103 -9.00 -3.52 -9.30
CA LEU A 103 -9.80 -3.35 -8.09
C LEU A 103 -11.14 -4.09 -8.23
N THR A 104 -11.23 -5.28 -7.67
CA THR A 104 -12.42 -6.13 -7.70
C THR A 104 -13.24 -5.94 -6.41
N LEU A 105 -12.59 -5.99 -5.25
CA LEU A 105 -13.22 -5.73 -3.95
C LEU A 105 -13.78 -4.30 -3.87
N SER A 106 -13.05 -3.33 -4.43
CA SER A 106 -13.41 -1.92 -4.34
C SER A 106 -14.52 -1.51 -5.30
N GLN A 107 -14.88 -2.35 -6.29
CA GLN A 107 -15.80 -1.99 -7.37
C GLN A 107 -17.14 -1.47 -6.84
N HIS A 108 -17.77 -2.24 -5.95
CA HIS A 108 -19.06 -1.86 -5.37
C HIS A 108 -18.94 -0.57 -4.55
N HIS A 109 -17.91 -0.48 -3.70
CA HIS A 109 -17.73 0.69 -2.83
C HIS A 109 -17.44 1.98 -3.63
N LEU A 110 -16.64 1.88 -4.70
CA LEU A 110 -16.36 3.00 -5.61
C LEU A 110 -17.61 3.44 -6.37
N ALA A 111 -18.46 2.50 -6.80
CA ALA A 111 -19.72 2.84 -7.47
C ALA A 111 -20.69 3.57 -6.53
N VAL A 112 -20.84 3.11 -5.29
CA VAL A 112 -21.65 3.81 -4.28
C VAL A 112 -21.08 5.20 -3.99
N TRP A 113 -19.76 5.31 -3.80
CA TRP A 113 -19.13 6.61 -3.59
C TRP A 113 -19.32 7.55 -4.79
N LYS A 114 -19.26 7.04 -6.02
CA LYS A 114 -19.48 7.85 -7.22
C LYS A 114 -20.87 8.50 -7.23
N ASN A 115 -21.89 7.79 -6.74
CA ASN A 115 -23.25 8.31 -6.64
C ASN A 115 -23.42 9.33 -5.51
N ASP A 116 -22.68 9.15 -4.41
CA ASP A 116 -22.74 10.03 -3.23
C ASP A 116 -21.80 11.24 -3.32
N SER A 117 -20.82 11.21 -4.23
CA SER A 117 -19.82 12.27 -4.38
C SER A 117 -20.46 13.54 -4.92
N PRO A 118 -20.15 14.73 -4.34
CA PRO A 118 -20.64 15.99 -4.87
C PRO A 118 -20.11 16.27 -6.28
N ASP A 119 -18.86 15.86 -6.54
CA ASP A 119 -18.17 16.02 -7.81
C ASP A 119 -17.64 14.66 -8.27
N SER A 120 -18.17 14.19 -9.40
CA SER A 120 -17.75 12.93 -10.03
C SER A 120 -17.41 13.09 -11.52
N PHE A 121 -17.07 14.32 -11.93
CA PHE A 121 -16.59 14.58 -13.28
C PHE A 121 -15.15 14.05 -13.45
N PRO A 122 -14.69 13.79 -14.70
CA PRO A 122 -13.46 13.04 -14.94
C PRO A 122 -12.22 13.57 -14.21
N ASP A 123 -11.98 14.88 -14.21
CA ASP A 123 -10.77 15.48 -13.63
C ASP A 123 -10.91 15.80 -12.12
N ALA A 124 -12.07 15.54 -11.51
CA ALA A 124 -12.23 15.74 -10.07
C ALA A 124 -11.38 14.72 -9.28
N PRO A 125 -10.79 15.12 -8.14
CA PRO A 125 -10.13 14.19 -7.23
C PRO A 125 -11.07 13.05 -6.84
N LEU A 126 -10.56 11.83 -6.88
CA LEU A 126 -11.33 10.63 -6.53
C LEU A 126 -11.76 10.66 -5.06
N PHE A 127 -10.89 11.16 -4.19
CA PHE A 127 -11.16 11.30 -2.76
C PHE A 127 -10.87 12.72 -2.30
N ILE A 128 -11.84 13.27 -1.56
CA ILE A 128 -11.78 14.60 -0.98
C ILE A 128 -11.90 14.52 0.55
N ASN A 129 -11.42 15.57 1.21
CA ASN A 129 -11.73 15.83 2.60
C ASN A 129 -13.19 16.28 2.70
N LEU A 130 -13.98 15.60 3.54
CA LEU A 130 -15.42 15.89 3.68
C LEU A 130 -15.71 17.23 4.38
N GLN A 131 -14.72 17.83 5.05
CA GLN A 131 -14.93 19.09 5.77
C GLN A 131 -14.86 20.32 4.85
N ASP A 132 -13.92 20.32 3.89
CA ASP A 132 -13.59 21.49 3.07
C ASP A 132 -13.53 21.20 1.56
N GLY A 133 -13.71 19.94 1.14
CA GLY A 133 -13.63 19.53 -0.27
C GLY A 133 -12.22 19.46 -0.83
N SER A 134 -11.18 19.69 -0.02
CA SER A 134 -9.78 19.66 -0.47
C SER A 134 -9.29 18.23 -0.77
N GLU A 135 -8.16 18.11 -1.45
CA GLU A 135 -7.50 16.80 -1.64
C GLU A 135 -7.18 16.14 -0.29
N ILE A 136 -7.29 14.81 -0.24
CA ILE A 136 -6.91 14.07 0.96
C ILE A 136 -5.40 14.18 1.23
N THR A 137 -5.03 14.36 2.49
CA THR A 137 -3.63 14.41 2.92
C THR A 137 -3.22 13.13 3.65
N TYR A 138 -1.91 12.95 3.85
CA TYR A 138 -1.38 11.87 4.69
C TYR A 138 -2.01 11.85 6.09
N ILE A 139 -2.20 13.03 6.69
CA ILE A 139 -2.80 13.19 8.01
C ILE A 139 -4.26 12.76 7.98
N THR A 140 -5.03 13.21 6.98
CA THR A 140 -6.44 12.86 6.81
C THR A 140 -6.63 11.34 6.72
N VAL A 141 -5.82 10.67 5.91
CA VAL A 141 -5.87 9.20 5.77
C VAL A 141 -5.44 8.49 7.05
N THR A 142 -4.40 8.98 7.73
CA THR A 142 -3.95 8.40 9.01
C THR A 142 -5.03 8.50 10.09
N TRP A 143 -5.70 9.65 10.19
CA TRP A 143 -6.80 9.84 11.13
C TRP A 143 -8.02 9.01 10.78
N LEU A 144 -8.32 8.84 9.49
CA LEU A 144 -9.36 7.94 9.04
C LEU A 144 -9.05 6.50 9.48
N ILE A 145 -7.86 6.00 9.21
CA ILE A 145 -7.43 4.65 9.59
C ILE A 145 -7.56 4.45 11.10
N ALA A 146 -7.01 5.37 11.91
CA ALA A 146 -7.08 5.28 13.37
C ALA A 146 -8.53 5.28 13.90
N ARG A 147 -9.40 6.09 13.31
CA ARG A 147 -10.83 6.15 13.66
C ARG A 147 -11.53 4.82 13.36
N VAL A 148 -11.35 4.32 12.14
CA VAL A 148 -12.02 3.08 11.68
C VAL A 148 -11.47 1.88 12.43
N GLN A 149 -10.16 1.81 12.66
CA GLN A 149 -9.50 0.80 13.48
C GLN A 149 -10.12 0.72 14.88
N LYS A 150 -10.29 1.86 15.55
CA LYS A 150 -10.89 1.92 16.89
C LYS A 150 -12.33 1.38 16.90
N VAL A 151 -13.11 1.69 15.87
CA VAL A 151 -14.51 1.22 15.75
C VAL A 151 -14.57 -0.27 15.41
N ALA A 152 -13.64 -0.75 14.57
CA ALA A 152 -13.52 -2.15 14.21
C ALA A 152 -13.05 -3.05 15.36
N GLY A 153 -12.50 -2.47 16.44
CA GLY A 153 -11.97 -3.22 17.58
C GLY A 153 -10.63 -3.91 17.29
N ILE A 154 -9.85 -3.39 16.33
CA ILE A 154 -8.55 -3.95 15.95
C ILE A 154 -7.48 -3.38 16.88
N GLU A 155 -6.84 -4.25 17.67
CA GLU A 155 -5.86 -3.84 18.69
C GLU A 155 -4.51 -3.44 18.09
N LYS A 156 -4.07 -4.10 17.02
CA LYS A 156 -2.79 -3.80 16.39
C LYS A 156 -2.77 -2.43 15.75
N ARG A 157 -1.61 -1.77 15.76
CA ARG A 157 -1.46 -0.41 15.23
C ARG A 157 -1.49 -0.42 13.71
N LEU A 158 -2.52 0.17 13.11
CA LEU A 158 -2.59 0.34 11.67
C LEU A 158 -2.00 1.69 11.25
N ASN A 159 -1.21 1.67 10.19
CA ASN A 159 -0.69 2.87 9.53
C ASN A 159 -0.73 2.69 8.01
N PRO A 160 -0.59 3.78 7.22
CA PRO A 160 -0.75 3.69 5.78
C PRO A 160 0.20 2.72 5.07
N HIS A 161 1.42 2.51 5.59
CA HIS A 161 2.37 1.59 4.98
C HIS A 161 2.00 0.12 5.20
N ILE A 162 1.31 -0.21 6.29
CA ILE A 162 0.85 -1.58 6.57
C ILE A 162 -0.16 -2.04 5.51
N PHE A 163 -1.04 -1.17 5.02
CA PHE A 163 -1.99 -1.51 3.95
C PHE A 163 -1.28 -2.06 2.71
N ARG A 164 -0.24 -1.35 2.26
CA ARG A 164 0.58 -1.76 1.12
C ARG A 164 1.34 -3.06 1.39
N LYS A 165 2.01 -3.16 2.54
CA LYS A 165 2.74 -4.38 2.92
C LYS A 165 1.81 -5.59 2.93
N SER A 166 0.65 -5.45 3.55
CA SER A 166 -0.36 -6.51 3.65
C SER A 166 -0.84 -6.95 2.26
N ARG A 167 -1.15 -5.99 1.37
CA ARG A 167 -1.58 -6.31 0.00
C ARG A 167 -0.51 -7.07 -0.78
N ILE A 168 0.75 -6.66 -0.69
CA ILE A 168 1.86 -7.35 -1.36
C ILE A 168 2.00 -8.77 -0.83
N THR A 169 2.00 -8.96 0.49
CA THR A 169 2.08 -10.29 1.10
C THR A 169 0.91 -11.17 0.67
N HIS A 170 -0.31 -10.64 0.66
CA HIS A 170 -1.48 -11.39 0.20
C HIS A 170 -1.41 -11.79 -1.27
N MET A 171 -0.88 -10.93 -2.15
CA MET A 171 -0.69 -11.29 -3.56
C MET A 171 0.35 -12.39 -3.72
N ILE A 172 1.45 -12.35 -2.96
CA ILE A 172 2.44 -13.43 -2.94
C ILE A 172 1.80 -14.74 -2.46
N ALA A 173 1.02 -14.70 -1.38
CA ALA A 173 0.30 -15.87 -0.86
C ALA A 173 -0.75 -16.43 -1.85
N GLN A 174 -1.32 -15.57 -2.69
CA GLN A 174 -2.24 -15.95 -3.78
C GLN A 174 -1.52 -16.48 -5.03
N ASN A 175 -0.20 -16.75 -4.95
CA ASN A 175 0.63 -17.24 -6.05
C ASN A 175 0.70 -16.29 -7.26
N TYR A 176 0.54 -14.98 -7.04
CA TYR A 176 0.84 -14.02 -8.11
C TYR A 176 2.32 -14.10 -8.48
N GLN A 177 2.60 -14.02 -9.79
CA GLN A 177 3.97 -14.04 -10.27
C GLN A 177 4.74 -12.83 -9.72
N GLU A 178 5.95 -13.07 -9.22
CA GLU A 178 6.78 -12.03 -8.59
C GLU A 178 7.01 -10.82 -9.52
N SER A 179 7.11 -11.06 -10.84
CA SER A 179 7.21 -10.00 -11.85
C SER A 179 5.99 -9.07 -11.88
N VAL A 180 4.78 -9.61 -11.68
CA VAL A 180 3.53 -8.84 -11.61
C VAL A 180 3.54 -7.99 -10.34
N VAL A 181 3.87 -8.58 -9.19
CA VAL A 181 3.96 -7.84 -7.93
C VAL A 181 5.05 -6.77 -8.00
N LYS A 182 6.20 -7.03 -8.64
CA LYS A 182 7.26 -6.03 -8.87
C LYS A 182 6.80 -4.90 -9.80
N ASN A 183 6.10 -5.21 -10.88
CA ASN A 183 5.60 -4.20 -11.81
C ASN A 183 4.51 -3.33 -11.16
N GLU A 184 3.69 -3.89 -10.27
CA GLU A 184 2.68 -3.13 -9.52
C GLU A 184 3.26 -2.37 -8.32
N TYR A 185 4.37 -2.84 -7.73
CA TYR A 185 4.87 -2.33 -6.45
C TYR A 185 6.35 -1.93 -6.37
N VAL A 186 7.03 -1.77 -7.51
CA VAL A 186 8.37 -1.22 -7.90
C VAL A 186 9.49 -1.02 -6.84
N GLU A 187 9.23 -0.68 -5.57
CA GLU A 187 10.28 -0.39 -4.57
C GLU A 187 10.31 -1.31 -3.34
N GLN A 188 9.24 -2.02 -2.98
CA GLN A 188 9.27 -2.82 -1.73
C GLN A 188 9.96 -4.19 -1.87
N PHE A 189 10.37 -4.57 -3.08
CA PHE A 189 10.95 -5.89 -3.37
C PHE A 189 12.48 -5.96 -3.22
N GLU A 190 13.16 -4.91 -2.76
CA GLU A 190 14.59 -4.99 -2.38
C GLU A 190 14.83 -5.66 -1.02
N TYR A 191 13.80 -6.24 -0.39
CA TYR A 191 13.96 -7.07 0.81
C TYR A 191 14.26 -8.53 0.43
N LYS A 192 15.47 -8.96 0.84
CA LYS A 192 16.01 -10.32 0.71
C LYS A 192 15.01 -11.37 1.25
N ASN A 193 14.84 -12.44 0.47
CA ASN A 193 14.31 -13.75 0.90
C ASN A 193 12.94 -13.76 1.60
N VAL A 194 11.87 -13.37 0.89
CA VAL A 194 10.48 -13.61 1.33
C VAL A 194 10.05 -15.08 1.19
N GLN A 195 10.90 -15.95 0.60
CA GLN A 195 10.61 -17.38 0.46
C GLN A 195 10.49 -18.15 1.79
N HIS A 196 10.97 -17.61 2.92
CA HIS A 196 10.94 -18.34 4.19
C HIS A 196 9.65 -18.20 5.00
N VAL A 197 8.79 -17.21 4.72
CA VAL A 197 7.57 -16.98 5.53
C VAL A 197 6.36 -17.75 4.99
N CYS A 198 6.36 -18.14 3.71
CA CYS A 198 5.20 -18.79 3.06
C CYS A 198 5.15 -20.33 3.16
N LEU A 199 6.10 -21.00 3.82
CA LEU A 199 6.19 -22.48 3.83
C LEU A 199 5.94 -23.14 5.20
N SER A 200 5.32 -22.45 6.16
CA SER A 200 5.00 -23.00 7.48
C SER A 200 3.49 -23.12 7.77
N TRP A 201 2.67 -23.34 6.74
CA TRP A 201 1.27 -23.73 6.86
C TRP A 201 1.03 -25.03 6.09
#